data_AF-A0A0A3JQ47-F1
#
_entry.id   AF-A0A0A3JQ47-F1
#
_cell.length_a   1.000
_cell.length_b   1.000
_cell.length_c   1.000
_cell.angle_alpha   90.00
_cell.angle_beta   90.00
_cell.angle_gamma   90.00
#
_symmetry.space_group_name_H-M   'P 1'
#
loop_
_entity.id
_entity.type
_entity.pdbx_description
1 polymer ?
#
loop_
_entity_poly.entity_id
_entity_poly.type
_entity_poly.pdbx_seq_one_letter_code
_entity_poly.pdbx_strand_id
1 'polypeptide(L)'
;MFNDVMQIDAVYLLGFIKPMGLILMIGILFKFINYKVFDLEAGDIVVNFIKMTAYGSLGVYIYYNVKISGATEIDVLTFFTFLLACLESMHCFLNSIGAYFVAFLRVFIFPPKY
;
A
#
# COMPACT_ATOMS: atom_id res chain seq x y z
N MET A 1 -19.38 -28.55 -16.76
CA MET A 1 -19.95 -27.19 -16.82
C MET A 1 -19.08 -26.33 -15.92
N PHE A 2 -17.92 -25.91 -16.41
CA PHE A 2 -17.07 -24.96 -15.69
C PHE A 2 -17.69 -23.60 -15.94
N ASN A 3 -18.26 -23.01 -14.89
CA ASN A 3 -18.85 -21.68 -14.96
C ASN A 3 -17.84 -20.70 -15.54
N ASP A 4 -18.33 -19.79 -16.39
CA ASP A 4 -17.62 -18.64 -16.95
C ASP A 4 -17.10 -17.74 -15.82
N VAL A 5 -15.99 -18.12 -15.20
CA VAL A 5 -15.26 -17.28 -14.28
C VAL A 5 -14.53 -16.27 -15.17
N MET A 6 -14.87 -15.00 -15.05
CA MET A 6 -14.16 -13.94 -15.77
C MET A 6 -12.68 -13.99 -15.37
N GLN A 7 -11.80 -14.08 -16.36
CA GLN A 7 -10.36 -14.16 -16.18
C GLN A 7 -9.69 -12.86 -16.63
N ILE A 8 -8.61 -12.51 -15.94
CA ILE A 8 -7.76 -11.36 -16.22
C ILE A 8 -6.34 -11.87 -16.45
N ASP A 9 -5.65 -11.28 -17.43
CA ASP A 9 -4.24 -11.56 -17.67
C ASP A 9 -3.39 -11.20 -16.43
N ALA A 10 -2.60 -12.17 -15.97
CA ALA A 10 -1.73 -12.02 -14.81
C ALA A 10 -0.67 -10.92 -15.01
N VAL A 11 -0.38 -10.49 -16.24
CA VAL A 11 0.51 -9.36 -16.53
C VAL A 11 0.00 -8.06 -15.88
N TYR A 12 -1.31 -7.90 -15.69
CA TYR A 12 -1.88 -6.70 -15.08
C TYR A 12 -1.54 -6.56 -13.58
N LEU A 13 -1.29 -7.66 -12.86
CA LEU A 13 -0.77 -7.62 -11.48
C LEU A 13 0.56 -6.86 -11.40
N LEU A 14 1.49 -7.19 -12.30
CA LEU A 14 2.80 -6.52 -12.42
C LEU A 14 2.63 -5.07 -12.89
N GLY A 15 1.71 -4.85 -13.82
CA GLY A 15 1.35 -3.53 -14.33
C GLY A 15 0.89 -2.57 -13.25
N PHE A 16 0.22 -3.07 -12.20
CA PHE A 16 -0.31 -2.25 -11.12
C PHE A 16 0.70 -1.87 -10.03
N ILE A 17 1.77 -2.64 -9.82
CA ILE A 17 2.74 -2.35 -8.75
C ILE A 17 3.46 -1.00 -8.98
N LYS A 18 3.85 -0.71 -10.22
CA LYS A 18 4.54 0.54 -10.59
C LYS A 18 3.71 1.81 -10.31
N PRO A 19 2.48 1.95 -10.82
CA PRO A 19 1.65 3.11 -10.54
C PRO A 19 1.29 3.24 -9.06
N MET A 20 1.16 2.13 -8.32
CA MET A 20 0.95 2.18 -6.87
C MET A 20 2.14 2.81 -6.13
N GLY A 21 3.37 2.44 -6.48
CA GLY A 21 4.57 3.08 -5.95
C GLY A 21 4.62 4.59 -6.24
N LEU A 22 4.22 5.01 -7.44
CA LEU A 22 4.14 6.43 -7.80
C LEU A 22 3.11 7.18 -6.94
N ILE A 23 1.90 6.63 -6.78
CA ILE A 23 0.84 7.21 -5.94
C ILE A 23 1.32 7.35 -4.50
N LEU A 24 2.01 6.34 -3.96
CA LEU A 24 2.57 6.38 -2.62
C LEU A 24 3.58 7.52 -2.45
N MET A 25 4.51 7.68 -3.41
CA MET A 25 5.48 8.79 -3.38
C MET A 25 4.80 10.16 -3.44
N ILE A 26 3.80 10.33 -4.32
CA ILE A 26 3.03 11.57 -4.42
C ILE A 26 2.31 11.86 -3.10
N GLY A 27 1.72 10.84 -2.46
CA GLY A 27 1.05 10.97 -1.16
C GLY A 27 1.99 11.42 -0.05
N ILE A 28 3.20 10.85 0.02
CA ILE A 28 4.24 11.25 0.98
C ILE A 28 4.67 12.70 0.73
N LEU A 29 4.94 13.07 -0.53
CA LEU A 29 5.33 14.43 -0.91
C LEU A 29 4.24 15.44 -0.52
N PHE A 30 2.98 15.13 -0.81
CA PHE A 30 1.86 15.99 -0.45
C PHE A 30 1.74 16.19 1.07
N LYS A 31 1.92 15.11 1.86
CA LYS A 31 1.97 15.20 3.32
C LYS A 31 3.18 15.97 3.83
N PHE A 32 4.34 15.84 3.17
CA PHE A 32 5.55 16.59 3.51
C PHE A 32 5.39 18.10 3.31
N ILE A 33 4.77 18.52 2.20
CA ILE A 33 4.48 19.92 1.91
C ILE A 33 3.46 20.48 2.92
N ASN A 34 2.37 19.75 3.16
CA ASN A 34 1.25 20.17 4.01
C ASN A 34 1.39 19.73 5.48
N TYR A 35 2.62 19.49 5.95
CA TYR A 35 2.85 18.97 7.28
C TYR A 35 2.24 19.89 8.35
N LYS A 36 1.31 19.34 9.12
CA LYS A 36 0.84 19.90 10.39
C LYS A 36 1.34 18.97 11.49
N VAL A 37 1.58 19.50 12.68
CA VAL A 37 1.83 18.65 13.85
C VAL A 37 0.53 17.86 14.08
N PHE A 38 0.56 16.57 13.74
CA PHE A 38 -0.59 15.69 13.91
C PHE A 38 -0.45 14.99 15.27
N ASP A 39 -1.37 15.28 16.19
CA ASP A 39 -1.62 14.41 17.32
C ASP A 39 -2.44 13.22 16.82
N LEU A 40 -1.75 12.13 16.49
CA LEU A 40 -2.36 10.83 16.26
C LEU A 40 -2.36 10.06 17.58
N GLU A 41 -3.51 9.53 17.98
CA GLU A 41 -3.59 8.66 19.13
C GLU A 41 -2.77 7.38 18.89
N ALA A 42 -2.04 6.93 19.92
CA ALA A 42 -1.20 5.74 19.84
C ALA A 42 -1.99 4.49 19.38
N GLY A 43 -3.26 4.39 19.76
CA GLY A 43 -4.16 3.30 19.35
C GLY A 43 -4.38 3.25 17.84
N ASP A 44 -4.62 4.41 17.20
CA ASP A 44 -4.85 4.49 15.76
C ASP A 44 -3.62 4.09 14.96
N ILE A 45 -2.43 4.42 15.47
CA ILE A 45 -1.16 4.05 14.85
C ILE A 45 -0.98 2.54 14.87
N VAL A 46 -1.22 1.91 16.02
CA VAL A 46 -1.08 0.45 16.17
C VAL A 46 -2.07 -0.27 15.26
N VAL A 47 -3.34 0.17 15.23
CA VAL A 47 -4.36 -0.42 14.35
C VAL A 47 -3.98 -0.28 12.89
N ASN A 48 -3.53 0.91 12.46
CA ASN A 48 -3.13 1.13 11.07
C ASN A 48 -1.85 0.38 10.71
N PHE A 49 -0.91 0.20 11.65
CA PHE A 49 0.27 -0.64 11.45
C PHE A 49 -0.11 -2.11 11.24
N ILE A 50 -0.98 -2.66 12.10
CA ILE A 50 -1.46 -4.04 11.96
C ILE A 50 -2.18 -4.24 10.63
N LYS A 51 -3.09 -3.33 10.26
CA LYS A 51 -3.78 -3.38 8.96
C LYS A 51 -2.80 -3.32 7.80
N MET A 52 -1.87 -2.35 7.81
CA MET A 52 -0.84 -2.23 6.78
C MET A 52 -0.06 -3.54 6.62
N THR A 53 0.42 -4.13 7.71
CA THR A 53 1.19 -5.38 7.66
C THR A 53 0.34 -6.54 7.16
N ALA A 54 -0.91 -6.67 7.62
CA ALA A 54 -1.80 -7.74 7.21
C ALA A 54 -2.15 -7.66 5.71
N TYR A 55 -2.59 -6.48 5.24
CA TYR A 55 -2.93 -6.27 3.83
C TYR A 55 -1.71 -6.30 2.92
N GLY A 56 -0.57 -5.74 3.37
CA GLY A 56 0.69 -5.84 2.65
C GLY A 56 1.15 -7.29 2.48
N SER A 57 1.06 -8.10 3.55
CA SER A 57 1.39 -9.53 3.48
C SER A 57 0.45 -10.30 2.56
N LEU A 58 -0.85 -9.98 2.58
CA LEU A 58 -1.83 -10.58 1.67
C LEU A 58 -1.53 -10.25 0.20
N GLY A 59 -1.23 -8.99 -0.12
CA GLY A 59 -0.85 -8.58 -1.48
C GLY A 59 0.41 -9.28 -1.97
N VAL A 60 1.43 -9.36 -1.10
CA VAL A 60 2.68 -10.09 -1.36
C VAL A 60 2.40 -11.59 -1.59
N TYR A 61 1.58 -12.20 -0.75
CA TYR A 61 1.19 -13.61 -0.87
C TYR A 61 0.50 -13.90 -2.21
N ILE A 62 -0.49 -13.10 -2.60
CA ILE A 62 -1.18 -13.29 -3.88
C ILE A 62 -0.20 -13.13 -5.04
N TYR A 63 0.63 -12.09 -5.01
CA TYR A 63 1.64 -11.85 -6.03
C TYR A 63 2.61 -13.02 -6.20
N TYR A 64 3.17 -13.53 -5.11
CA TYR A 64 4.11 -14.65 -5.17
C TYR A 64 3.44 -15.93 -5.65
N ASN A 65 2.21 -16.23 -5.21
CA ASN A 65 1.51 -17.43 -5.66
C ASN A 65 1.24 -17.40 -7.16
N VAL A 66 0.79 -16.27 -7.70
CA VAL A 66 0.57 -16.11 -9.15
C VAL A 66 1.89 -16.23 -9.92
N LYS A 67 2.97 -15.65 -9.39
CA LYS A 67 4.30 -15.72 -10.03
C LYS A 67 4.88 -17.13 -10.01
N ILE A 68 4.73 -17.86 -8.90
CA ILE A 68 5.25 -19.23 -8.73
C ILE A 68 4.44 -20.24 -9.54
N SER A 69 3.11 -20.07 -9.61
CA SER A 69 2.25 -20.97 -10.38
C SER A 69 2.48 -20.87 -11.89
N GLY A 70 3.11 -19.79 -12.37
CA GLY A 70 3.26 -19.53 -13.80
C GLY A 70 1.92 -19.28 -14.50
N ALA A 71 0.88 -18.93 -13.73
CA ALA A 71 -0.44 -18.67 -14.28
C ALA A 71 -0.41 -17.45 -15.21
N THR A 72 -0.87 -17.64 -16.44
CA THR A 72 -1.05 -16.55 -17.42
C THR A 72 -2.35 -15.79 -17.19
N GLU A 73 -3.32 -16.44 -16.55
CA GLU A 73 -4.64 -15.89 -16.26
C GLU A 73 -4.99 -16.14 -14.80
N ILE A 74 -5.66 -15.16 -14.20
CA ILE A 74 -6.18 -15.23 -12.84
C ILE A 74 -7.66 -14.88 -12.85
N ASP A 75 -8.40 -15.39 -11.87
CA ASP A 75 -9.78 -14.99 -11.69
C ASP A 75 -9.88 -13.53 -11.23
N VAL A 76 -10.96 -12.87 -11.65
CA VAL A 76 -11.25 -11.47 -11.31
C VAL A 76 -11.27 -11.21 -9.80
N LEU A 77 -11.72 -12.17 -8.99
CA LEU A 77 -11.78 -12.02 -7.54
C LEU A 77 -10.38 -11.95 -6.94
N THR A 78 -9.45 -12.81 -7.37
CA THR A 78 -8.03 -12.74 -6.99
C THR A 78 -7.41 -11.41 -7.40
N PHE A 79 -7.70 -10.92 -8.61
CA PHE A 79 -7.21 -9.61 -9.07
C PHE A 79 -7.69 -8.46 -8.18
N PHE A 80 -9.00 -8.37 -7.93
CA PHE A 80 -9.54 -7.32 -7.07
C PHE A 80 -9.09 -7.45 -5.62
N THR A 81 -8.92 -8.67 -5.11
CA THR A 81 -8.41 -8.90 -3.75
C THR A 81 -6.97 -8.38 -3.62
N PHE A 82 -6.12 -8.64 -4.62
CA PHE A 82 -4.77 -8.08 -4.67
C PHE A 82 -4.79 -6.55 -4.68
N LEU A 83 -5.60 -5.97 -5.58
CA LEU A 83 -5.66 -4.53 -5.75
C LEU A 83 -6.15 -3.82 -4.48
N LEU A 84 -7.20 -4.35 -3.84
CA LEU A 84 -7.73 -3.83 -2.58
C LEU A 84 -6.72 -3.99 -1.43
N ALA A 85 -6.03 -5.13 -1.34
CA ALA A 85 -5.01 -5.35 -0.32
C ALA A 85 -3.86 -4.34 -0.45
N CYS A 86 -3.35 -4.14 -1.66
CA CYS A 86 -2.28 -3.16 -1.88
C CYS A 86 -2.76 -1.72 -1.64
N LEU A 87 -4.00 -1.36 -2.04
CA LEU A 87 -4.55 -0.03 -1.78
C LEU A 87 -4.77 0.24 -0.28
N GLU A 88 -5.34 -0.71 0.46
CA GLU A 88 -5.60 -0.55 1.89
C GLU A 88 -4.27 -0.49 2.67
N SER A 89 -3.28 -1.29 2.29
CA SER A 89 -1.93 -1.20 2.85
C SER A 89 -1.32 0.19 2.64
N MET A 90 -1.42 0.75 1.44
CA MET A 90 -0.91 2.10 1.16
C MET A 90 -1.70 3.18 1.89
N HIS A 91 -3.02 3.03 1.99
CA HIS A 91 -3.88 3.94 2.73
C HIS A 91 -3.49 4.00 4.22
N CYS A 92 -3.34 2.84 4.87
CA CYS A 92 -2.89 2.74 6.25
C CYS A 92 -1.47 3.31 6.45
N PHE A 93 -0.56 3.05 5.51
CA PHE A 93 0.78 3.64 5.53
C PHE A 93 0.67 5.17 5.49
N LEU A 94 -0.02 5.73 4.49
CA LEU A 94 -0.12 7.17 4.32
C LEU A 94 -0.78 7.81 5.53
N ASN A 95 -1.83 7.21 6.09
CA ASN A 95 -2.61 7.82 7.17
C ASN A 95 -1.79 8.03 8.45
N SER A 96 -1.09 6.99 8.92
CA SER A 96 -0.34 7.04 10.18
C SER A 96 1.17 7.06 9.98
N ILE A 97 1.74 5.98 9.45
CA ILE A 97 3.20 5.76 9.42
C ILE A 97 3.91 6.80 8.55
N GLY A 98 3.31 7.16 7.42
CA GLY A 98 3.78 8.20 6.53
C GLY A 98 3.81 9.58 7.19
N ALA A 99 2.93 9.88 8.14
CA ALA A 99 2.96 11.13 8.89
C ALA A 99 4.17 11.19 9.84
N TYR A 100 4.49 10.07 10.52
CA TYR A 100 5.70 9.96 11.35
C TYR A 100 6.98 9.98 10.52
N PHE A 101 7.00 9.28 9.40
CA PHE A 101 8.12 9.31 8.46
C PHE A 101 8.38 10.73 7.95
N VAL A 102 7.33 11.47 7.59
CA VAL A 102 7.42 12.88 7.22
C VAL A 102 7.90 13.76 8.38
N ALA A 103 7.40 13.55 9.60
CA ALA A 103 7.84 14.27 10.78
C ALA A 103 9.34 14.07 11.04
N PHE A 104 9.79 12.82 11.00
CA PHE A 104 11.20 12.44 11.09
C PHE A 104 12.02 13.13 10.00
N LEU A 105 11.64 13.00 8.72
CA LEU A 105 12.35 13.65 7.62
C LEU A 105 12.46 15.17 7.79
N ARG A 106 11.41 15.85 8.24
CA ARG A 106 11.45 17.29 8.49
C ARG A 106 12.40 17.67 9.62
N VAL A 107 12.48 16.89 10.70
CA VAL A 107 13.46 17.14 11.77
C VAL A 107 14.89 17.03 11.26
N PHE A 108 15.17 16.08 10.35
CA PHE A 108 16.50 15.95 9.75
C PHE A 108 16.83 17.07 8.75
N ILE A 109 15.85 17.51 7.93
CA ILE A 109 16.06 18.51 6.87
C ILE A 109 15.99 19.95 7.43
N PHE A 110 15.11 20.20 8.38
CA PHE A 110 14.89 21.47 9.05
C PHE A 110 15.03 21.28 10.57
N PRO A 111 16.26 21.03 11.05
CA PRO A 111 16.47 20.85 12.48
C PRO A 111 16.04 22.10 13.25
N PRO A 112 15.37 21.96 14.40
CA PRO A 112 15.01 23.10 15.23
C PRO A 112 16.30 23.84 15.62
N LYS A 113 16.37 25.13 15.32
CA LYS A 113 17.43 25.99 15.82
C LYS A 113 17.15 26.22 17.30
N TYR A 114 17.93 25.57 18.16
CA TYR A 114 18.00 25.87 19.59
C TYR A 114 18.75 27.19 19.82
#